data_AF-A0A2S6YZL9-F1
#
_entry.id   AF-A0A2S6YZL9-F1
#
_cell.length_a   1.000
_cell.length_b   1.000
_cell.length_c   1.000
_cell.angle_alpha   90.00
_cell.angle_beta   90.00
_cell.angle_gamma   90.00
#
_symmetry.space_group_name_H-M   'P 1'
#
loop_
_entity.id
_entity.type
_entity.pdbx_description
1 polymer ?
#
loop_
_entity_poly.entity_id
_entity_poly.type
_entity_poly.pdbx_seq_one_letter_code
_entity_poly.pdbx_strand_id
1 'polypeptide(L)'
;MARILFCLFSDDVGIFDKDVFETAVRQSNVDGSDLAAFFDSAFKYMDTSPEKRSSETRPWSKLKYVNGSLFEEDVPMPVLDGRCRKLLLDCAGLNWKLINPDIFGSMLQAVVDVEKRGELGMQHYTSPANIMKVLEPILLDSLQAELERAGANMGRLREFLERLGRIRVFDPACGSGNFLILAYKELRTQGHL
;
A
#
# COMPACT_ATOMS: atom_id res chain seq x y z
N MET A 1 -1.37 -8.84 -8.88
CA MET A 1 -0.26 -7.87 -8.79
C MET A 1 -0.23 -7.12 -7.46
N ALA A 2 -1.30 -6.39 -7.08
CA ALA A 2 -1.33 -5.56 -5.86
C ALA A 2 -0.99 -6.32 -4.55
N ARG A 3 -1.40 -7.59 -4.43
CA ARG A 3 -1.07 -8.46 -3.29
C ARG A 3 0.43 -8.69 -3.11
N ILE A 4 1.14 -8.94 -4.21
CA ILE A 4 2.61 -9.15 -4.20
C ILE A 4 3.31 -7.86 -3.80
N LEU A 5 2.87 -6.73 -4.35
CA LEU A 5 3.37 -5.41 -4.00
C LEU A 5 3.21 -5.11 -2.50
N PHE A 6 2.04 -5.44 -1.95
CA PHE A 6 1.78 -5.32 -0.51
C PHE A 6 2.72 -6.21 0.31
N CYS A 7 3.00 -7.44 -0.14
CA CYS A 7 3.93 -8.33 0.54
C CYS A 7 5.36 -7.78 0.55
N LEU A 8 5.85 -7.27 -0.58
CA LEU A 8 7.16 -6.63 -0.70
C LEU A 8 7.27 -5.41 0.24
N PHE A 9 6.25 -4.55 0.23
CA PHE A 9 6.20 -3.40 1.13
C PHE A 9 6.13 -3.80 2.61
N SER A 10 5.39 -4.87 2.93
CA SER A 10 5.20 -5.35 4.31
C SER A 10 6.45 -5.99 4.90
N ASP A 11 7.24 -6.68 4.07
CA ASP A 11 8.53 -7.27 4.44
C ASP A 11 9.51 -6.16 4.83
N ASP A 12 9.55 -5.10 4.03
CA ASP A 12 10.41 -3.96 4.27
C ASP A 12 9.93 -3.11 5.45
N VAL A 13 8.69 -2.64 5.47
CA VAL A 13 8.17 -1.74 6.53
C VAL A 13 8.16 -2.39 7.92
N GLY A 14 8.40 -3.70 8.02
CA GLY A 14 8.48 -4.42 9.28
C GLY A 14 7.12 -4.86 9.80
N ILE A 15 6.13 -4.95 8.90
CA ILE A 15 4.86 -5.62 9.19
C ILE A 15 5.14 -7.11 9.36
N PHE A 16 5.95 -7.69 8.48
CA PHE A 16 6.48 -9.05 8.60
C PHE A 16 7.87 -9.08 9.25
N ASP A 17 8.29 -10.27 9.72
CA ASP A 17 9.69 -10.46 10.09
C ASP A 17 10.57 -10.28 8.86
N LYS A 18 11.78 -9.77 9.06
CA LYS A 18 12.67 -9.35 7.98
C LYS A 18 12.96 -10.50 7.00
N ASP A 19 12.90 -10.21 5.71
CA ASP A 19 13.25 -11.07 4.58
C ASP A 19 12.42 -12.37 4.52
N VAL A 20 11.23 -12.40 5.13
CA VAL A 20 10.36 -13.59 5.12
C VAL A 20 9.86 -13.86 3.72
N PHE A 21 9.45 -12.80 3.00
CA PHE A 21 8.95 -12.94 1.65
C PHE A 21 10.06 -13.36 0.69
N GLU A 22 11.24 -12.72 0.78
CA GLU A 22 12.40 -13.09 -0.02
C GLU A 22 12.83 -14.54 0.24
N THR A 23 12.95 -14.94 1.51
CA THR A 23 13.35 -16.30 1.90
C THR A 23 12.37 -17.34 1.38
N ALA A 24 11.08 -17.05 1.45
CA ALA A 24 10.03 -17.91 0.91
C ALA A 24 10.16 -18.11 -0.61
N VAL A 25 10.38 -17.04 -1.38
CA VAL A 25 10.58 -17.13 -2.84
C VAL A 25 11.91 -17.81 -3.18
N ARG A 26 12.96 -17.63 -2.37
CA ARG A 26 14.25 -18.33 -2.56
C ARG A 26 14.14 -19.83 -2.35
N GLN A 27 13.30 -20.28 -1.42
CA GLN A 27 13.06 -21.70 -1.15
C GLN A 27 12.20 -22.40 -2.21
N SER A 28 11.58 -21.66 -3.12
CA SER A 28 10.82 -22.22 -4.23
C SER A 28 11.74 -22.81 -5.32
N ASN A 29 11.17 -23.69 -6.15
CA ASN A 29 11.84 -24.29 -7.30
C ASN A 29 12.34 -23.23 -8.29
N VAL A 30 13.49 -23.50 -8.89
CA VAL A 30 14.15 -22.60 -9.87
C VAL A 30 13.27 -22.37 -11.11
N ASP A 31 12.47 -23.37 -11.50
CA ASP A 31 11.57 -23.30 -12.65
C ASP A 31 10.30 -22.46 -12.40
N GLY A 32 10.05 -22.05 -11.15
CA GLY A 32 8.93 -21.18 -10.77
C GLY A 32 7.55 -21.85 -10.79
N SER A 33 7.48 -23.14 -11.11
CA SER A 33 6.23 -23.91 -11.23
C SER A 33 5.44 -24.05 -9.92
N ASP A 34 6.13 -23.99 -8.78
CA ASP A 34 5.56 -24.09 -7.44
C ASP A 34 5.14 -22.72 -6.85
N LEU A 35 5.60 -21.61 -7.43
CA LEU A 35 5.32 -20.28 -6.93
C LEU A 35 3.83 -19.94 -6.95
N ALA A 36 3.10 -20.38 -7.96
CA ALA A 36 1.67 -20.10 -8.07
C ALA A 36 0.89 -20.75 -6.90
N ALA A 37 1.18 -22.02 -6.60
CA ALA A 37 0.56 -22.74 -5.49
C ALA A 37 1.03 -22.20 -4.12
N PHE A 38 2.30 -21.78 -4.03
CA PHE A 38 2.84 -21.10 -2.86
C PHE A 38 2.08 -19.80 -2.57
N PHE A 39 1.91 -18.91 -3.56
CA PHE A 39 1.22 -17.64 -3.38
C PHE A 39 -0.26 -17.83 -3.05
N ASP A 40 -0.94 -18.77 -3.68
CA ASP A 40 -2.34 -19.09 -3.35
C ASP A 40 -2.48 -19.51 -1.87
N SER A 41 -1.60 -20.41 -1.42
CA SER A 41 -1.55 -20.86 -0.02
C SER A 41 -1.19 -19.73 0.95
N ALA A 42 -0.25 -18.86 0.58
CA ALA A 42 0.18 -17.72 1.39
C ALA A 42 -0.92 -16.65 1.51
N PHE A 43 -1.65 -16.37 0.42
CA PHE A 43 -2.78 -15.42 0.43
C PHE A 43 -3.93 -15.96 1.28
N LYS A 44 -4.28 -17.23 1.15
CA LYS A 44 -5.28 -17.90 2.02
C LYS A 44 -4.85 -17.89 3.49
N TYR A 45 -3.56 -18.07 3.78
CA TYR A 45 -3.04 -17.99 5.14
C TYR A 45 -3.12 -16.57 5.74
N MET A 46 -2.85 -15.54 4.93
CA MET A 46 -2.99 -14.15 5.35
C MET A 46 -4.44 -13.71 5.55
N ASP A 47 -5.40 -14.36 4.89
CA ASP A 47 -6.85 -14.18 5.09
C ASP A 47 -7.42 -15.05 6.24
N THR A 48 -6.67 -16.04 6.72
CA THR A 48 -7.12 -16.88 7.83
C THR A 48 -6.76 -16.28 9.18
N SER A 49 -7.77 -16.10 10.04
CA SER A 49 -7.59 -15.58 11.40
C SER A 49 -6.66 -16.46 12.23
N PRO A 50 -5.86 -15.90 13.16
CA PRO A 50 -4.87 -16.64 13.94
C PRO A 50 -5.42 -17.89 14.66
N GLU A 51 -6.67 -17.84 15.09
CA GLU A 51 -7.37 -18.91 15.81
C GLU A 51 -7.71 -20.13 14.94
N LYS A 52 -7.82 -19.95 13.61
CA LYS A 52 -8.14 -21.02 12.65
C LYS A 52 -6.92 -21.53 11.90
N ARG A 53 -5.72 -21.03 12.21
CA ARG A 53 -4.49 -21.40 11.49
C ARG A 53 -4.09 -22.83 11.85
N SER A 54 -3.73 -23.61 10.84
CA SER A 54 -3.09 -24.91 11.09
C SER A 54 -1.73 -24.69 11.74
N SER A 55 -1.33 -25.61 12.62
CA SER A 55 -0.04 -25.60 13.31
C SER A 55 1.13 -25.97 12.39
N GLU A 56 0.93 -26.07 11.07
CA GLU A 56 1.99 -26.44 10.13
C GLU A 56 3.00 -25.30 10.01
N THR A 57 4.26 -25.61 10.33
CA THR A 57 5.41 -24.72 10.13
C THR A 57 5.85 -24.76 8.68
N ARG A 58 5.17 -23.99 7.83
CA ARG A 58 5.60 -23.76 6.45
C ARG A 58 6.38 -22.44 6.38
N PRO A 59 7.16 -22.20 5.30
CA PRO A 59 7.92 -20.95 5.14
C PRO A 59 7.05 -19.69 5.26
N TRP A 60 5.79 -19.77 4.86
CA TRP A 60 4.80 -18.69 4.93
C TRP A 60 4.06 -18.56 6.27
N SER A 61 4.30 -19.47 7.22
CA SER A 61 3.63 -19.45 8.54
C SER A 61 4.07 -18.29 9.43
N LYS A 62 5.08 -17.52 9.01
CA LYS A 62 5.50 -16.27 9.66
C LYS A 62 4.73 -15.04 9.17
N LEU A 63 3.89 -15.18 8.14
CA LEU A 63 3.08 -14.08 7.62
C LEU A 63 1.97 -13.72 8.61
N LYS A 64 1.84 -12.43 8.92
CA LYS A 64 0.79 -11.96 9.82
C LYS A 64 -0.57 -12.00 9.16
N TYR A 65 -1.61 -12.01 9.98
CA TYR A 65 -2.99 -11.88 9.51
C TYR A 65 -3.20 -10.46 8.98
N VAL A 66 -3.67 -10.35 7.75
CA VAL A 66 -3.97 -9.07 7.11
C VAL A 66 -5.43 -9.11 6.75
N ASN A 67 -6.28 -8.80 7.74
CA ASN A 67 -7.72 -8.66 7.48
C ASN A 67 -7.94 -7.42 6.63
N GLY A 68 -8.27 -7.64 5.37
CA GLY A 68 -8.54 -6.56 4.44
C GLY A 68 -9.11 -7.16 3.17
N SER A 69 -10.08 -6.46 2.59
CA SER A 69 -10.69 -6.77 1.28
C SER A 69 -9.68 -7.07 0.18
N LEU A 70 -8.40 -6.71 0.37
CA LEU A 70 -7.29 -7.02 -0.52
C LEU A 70 -7.06 -8.54 -0.70
N PHE A 71 -7.29 -9.37 0.31
CA PHE A 71 -7.04 -10.82 0.28
C PHE A 71 -8.31 -11.69 0.28
N GLU A 72 -9.49 -11.07 0.39
CA GLU A 72 -10.79 -11.74 0.49
C GLU A 72 -11.21 -12.45 -0.81
N GLU A 73 -10.83 -11.89 -1.97
CA GLU A 73 -11.18 -12.51 -3.27
C GLU A 73 -10.24 -13.67 -3.64
N ASP A 74 -10.80 -14.84 -3.93
CA ASP A 74 -10.03 -15.96 -4.49
C ASP A 74 -9.77 -15.70 -5.98
N VAL A 75 -8.54 -15.28 -6.31
CA VAL A 75 -8.14 -14.95 -7.68
C VAL A 75 -7.16 -16.02 -8.16
N PRO A 76 -7.48 -16.76 -9.23
CA PRO A 76 -6.60 -17.81 -9.72
C PRO A 76 -5.26 -17.20 -10.16
N MET A 77 -4.18 -17.73 -9.60
CA MET A 77 -2.82 -17.26 -9.92
C MET A 77 -2.41 -17.80 -11.31
N PRO A 78 -1.89 -16.95 -12.21
CA PRO A 78 -1.38 -17.43 -13.50
C PRO A 78 -0.15 -18.31 -13.30
N VAL A 79 0.16 -19.14 -14.30
CA VAL A 79 1.38 -19.95 -14.31
C VAL A 79 2.59 -19.02 -14.31
N LEU A 80 3.42 -19.15 -13.28
CA LEU A 80 4.66 -18.38 -13.13
C LEU A 80 5.82 -19.19 -13.72
N ASP A 81 6.72 -18.52 -14.44
CA ASP A 81 7.93 -19.11 -14.98
C ASP A 81 9.18 -18.74 -14.15
N GLY A 82 10.32 -19.38 -14.44
CA GLY A 82 11.59 -19.06 -13.79
C GLY A 82 12.06 -17.61 -14.00
N ARG A 83 11.58 -16.91 -15.05
CA ARG A 83 11.86 -15.48 -15.26
C ARG A 83 11.07 -14.62 -14.29
N CYS A 84 9.78 -14.93 -14.07
CA CYS A 84 8.96 -14.31 -13.04
C CYS A 84 9.59 -14.49 -11.67
N ARG A 85 10.10 -15.68 -11.34
CA ARG A 85 10.84 -15.91 -10.10
C ARG A 85 12.04 -14.98 -9.95
N LYS A 86 12.86 -14.87 -11.00
CA LYS A 86 14.04 -14.00 -10.98
C LYS A 86 13.65 -12.54 -10.77
N LEU A 87 12.64 -12.06 -11.51
CA LEU A 87 12.13 -10.70 -11.35
C LEU A 87 11.59 -10.43 -9.94
N LEU A 88 10.89 -11.40 -9.35
CA LEU A 88 10.39 -11.27 -7.97
C LEU A 88 11.52 -11.18 -6.96
N LEU A 89 12.60 -11.94 -7.13
CA LEU A 89 13.79 -11.86 -6.27
C LEU A 89 14.54 -10.54 -6.46
N ASP A 90 14.67 -10.07 -7.70
CA ASP A 90 15.28 -8.77 -8.01
C ASP A 90 14.47 -7.64 -7.35
N CYS A 91 13.13 -7.72 -7.40
CA CYS A 91 12.25 -6.78 -6.71
C CYS A 91 12.32 -6.91 -5.17
N ALA A 92 12.41 -8.11 -4.62
CA ALA A 92 12.52 -8.33 -3.17
C ALA A 92 13.83 -7.77 -2.60
N GLY A 93 14.90 -7.70 -3.39
CA GLY A 93 16.16 -7.07 -3.00
C GLY A 93 16.14 -5.53 -3.01
N LEU A 94 15.06 -4.89 -3.47
CA LEU A 94 14.91 -3.44 -3.42
C LEU A 94 14.33 -3.01 -2.06
N ASN A 95 14.66 -1.78 -1.63
CA ASN A 95 14.13 -1.22 -0.39
C ASN A 95 12.81 -0.47 -0.64
N TRP A 96 11.70 -1.15 -0.41
CA TRP A 96 10.34 -0.65 -0.56
C TRP A 96 9.91 0.35 0.54
N LYS A 97 10.70 0.53 1.62
CA LYS A 97 10.42 1.57 2.64
C LYS A 97 10.44 2.99 2.09
N LEU A 98 11.29 3.22 1.10
CA LEU A 98 11.54 4.54 0.52
C LEU A 98 10.63 4.85 -0.66
N ILE A 99 9.67 3.96 -0.96
CA ILE A 99 8.79 4.13 -2.10
C ILE A 99 7.84 5.28 -1.84
N ASN A 100 7.99 6.31 -2.66
CA ASN A 100 7.07 7.41 -2.72
C ASN A 100 5.72 6.89 -3.28
N PRO A 101 4.57 7.25 -2.66
CA PRO A 101 3.23 7.07 -3.22
C PRO A 101 3.10 7.24 -4.73
N ASP A 102 3.88 8.13 -5.34
CA ASP A 102 3.91 8.39 -6.78
C ASP A 102 4.17 7.13 -7.64
N ILE A 103 4.96 6.17 -7.12
CA ILE A 103 5.26 4.91 -7.81
C ILE A 103 4.01 4.04 -7.97
N PHE A 104 3.08 4.05 -7.01
CA PHE A 104 1.82 3.31 -7.13
C PHE A 104 0.97 3.87 -8.28
N GLY A 105 0.97 5.20 -8.44
CA GLY A 105 0.31 5.88 -9.55
C GLY A 105 0.89 5.47 -10.90
N SER A 106 2.21 5.55 -11.06
CA SER A 106 2.89 5.14 -12.30
C SER A 106 2.75 3.63 -12.59
N MET A 107 2.77 2.78 -11.56
CA MET A 107 2.63 1.34 -11.72
C MET A 107 1.21 0.93 -12.15
N LEU A 108 0.17 1.52 -11.54
CA LEU A 108 -1.22 1.27 -11.96
C LEU A 108 -1.46 1.75 -13.39
N GLN A 109 -0.89 2.90 -13.77
CA GLN A 109 -0.96 3.41 -15.14
C GLN A 109 -0.25 2.51 -16.16
N ALA A 110 0.87 1.88 -15.77
CA ALA A 110 1.60 0.97 -16.64
C ALA A 110 0.82 -0.32 -16.94
N VAL A 111 -0.08 -0.73 -16.04
CA VAL A 111 -0.93 -1.93 -16.18
C VAL A 111 -2.22 -1.65 -16.97
N VAL A 112 -2.64 -0.38 -17.08
CA VAL A 112 -3.82 0.01 -17.88
C VAL A 112 -3.44 0.12 -19.36
N ASP A 113 -4.17 -0.65 -20.17
CA ASP A 113 -4.01 -0.84 -21.61
C ASP A 113 -3.95 0.49 -22.39
N VAL A 114 -2.98 0.61 -23.31
CA VAL A 114 -2.62 1.87 -23.99
C VAL A 114 -3.79 2.42 -24.81
N GLU A 115 -4.62 1.54 -25.37
CA GLU A 115 -5.78 1.90 -26.19
C GLU A 115 -6.97 2.42 -25.35
N LYS A 116 -7.15 1.93 -24.11
CA LYS A 116 -8.19 2.42 -23.19
C LYS A 116 -7.81 3.71 -22.46
N ARG A 117 -6.58 4.20 -22.62
CA ARG A 117 -6.14 5.49 -22.06
C ARG A 117 -6.93 6.66 -22.64
N GLY A 118 -7.37 6.55 -23.89
CA GLY A 118 -8.11 7.60 -24.62
C GLY A 118 -9.51 7.90 -24.07
N GLU A 119 -10.27 6.86 -23.73
CA GLU A 119 -11.74 6.96 -23.60
C GLU A 119 -12.25 7.18 -22.16
N LEU A 120 -11.45 6.84 -21.13
CA LEU A 120 -11.93 6.80 -19.73
C LEU A 120 -11.61 8.04 -18.89
N GLY A 121 -11.01 9.10 -19.46
CA GLY A 121 -10.68 10.31 -18.70
C GLY A 121 -9.70 10.09 -17.52
N MET A 122 -9.16 8.89 -17.34
CA MET A 122 -8.11 8.53 -16.37
C MET A 122 -6.73 9.11 -16.74
N GLN A 123 -6.70 10.21 -17.51
CA GLN A 123 -5.54 10.59 -18.31
C GLN A 123 -4.49 11.43 -17.61
N HIS A 124 -4.71 11.95 -16.40
CA HIS A 124 -3.71 12.83 -15.81
C HIS A 124 -3.35 12.37 -14.40
N TYR A 125 -2.19 11.70 -14.33
CA TYR A 125 -1.30 11.83 -13.18
C TYR A 125 -1.25 13.31 -12.80
N THR A 126 -1.88 13.67 -11.70
CA THR A 126 -1.75 15.03 -11.18
C THR A 126 -0.49 15.03 -10.35
N SER A 127 0.52 15.79 -10.80
CA SER A 127 1.78 15.94 -10.07
C SER A 127 1.51 16.30 -8.61
N PRO A 128 2.29 15.78 -7.65
CA PRO A 128 2.22 16.17 -6.24
C PRO A 128 2.19 17.68 -6.07
N ALA A 129 2.95 18.43 -6.87
CA ALA A 129 2.97 19.89 -6.83
C ALA A 129 1.61 20.53 -7.18
N ASN A 130 0.85 19.94 -8.10
CA ASN A 130 -0.50 20.42 -8.45
C ASN A 130 -1.55 19.98 -7.42
N ILE A 131 -1.39 18.79 -6.85
CA ILE A 131 -2.24 18.33 -5.74
C ILE A 131 -2.06 19.23 -4.52
N MET A 132 -0.81 19.58 -4.18
CA MET A 132 -0.50 20.49 -3.07
C MET A 132 -1.10 21.88 -3.29
N LYS A 133 -1.06 22.44 -4.51
CA LYS A 133 -1.73 23.72 -4.83
C LYS A 133 -3.24 23.73 -4.56
N VAL A 134 -3.88 22.57 -4.53
CA VAL A 134 -5.31 22.43 -4.21
C VAL A 134 -5.50 22.12 -2.74
N LEU A 135 -4.68 21.22 -2.17
CA LEU A 135 -4.76 20.82 -0.77
C LEU A 135 -4.37 21.92 0.21
N GLU A 136 -3.36 22.72 -0.13
CA GLU A 136 -2.85 23.83 0.68
C GLU A 136 -3.97 24.81 1.05
N PRO A 137 -4.61 25.52 0.09
CA PRO A 137 -5.61 26.54 0.41
C PRO A 137 -6.94 25.97 0.94
N ILE A 138 -7.29 24.74 0.57
CA ILE A 138 -8.60 24.16 0.93
C ILE A 138 -8.56 23.53 2.33
N LEU A 139 -7.44 22.92 2.71
CA LEU A 139 -7.34 22.11 3.91
C LEU A 139 -6.18 22.52 4.81
N LEU A 140 -4.94 22.51 4.29
CA LEU A 140 -3.75 22.60 5.14
C LEU A 140 -3.59 23.98 5.77
N ASP A 141 -3.83 25.06 5.04
CA ASP A 141 -3.72 26.44 5.55
C ASP A 141 -4.66 26.67 6.75
N SER A 142 -5.89 26.15 6.65
CA SER A 142 -6.88 26.27 7.73
C SER A 142 -6.46 25.48 8.99
N LEU A 143 -5.88 24.29 8.81
CA LEU A 143 -5.42 23.45 9.90
C LEU A 143 -4.16 24.01 10.57
N GLN A 144 -3.23 24.54 9.77
CA GLN A 144 -2.02 25.16 10.28
C GLN A 144 -2.32 26.41 11.10
N ALA A 145 -3.24 27.26 10.62
CA ALA A 145 -3.69 28.43 11.37
C ALA A 145 -4.43 28.07 12.67
N GLU A 146 -5.10 26.91 12.74
CA GLU A 146 -5.73 26.42 13.95
C GLU A 146 -4.72 25.82 14.94
N LEU A 147 -3.73 25.09 14.44
CA LEU A 147 -2.63 24.57 15.24
C LEU A 147 -1.82 25.71 15.86
N GLU A 148 -1.50 26.75 15.09
CA GLU A 148 -0.83 27.96 15.60
C GLU A 148 -1.68 28.68 16.65
N ARG A 149 -3.00 28.76 16.47
CA ARG A 149 -3.93 29.32 17.47
C ARG A 149 -4.07 28.46 18.73
N ALA A 150 -3.90 27.15 18.62
CA ALA A 150 -3.90 26.23 19.74
C ALA A 150 -2.61 26.37 20.57
N GLY A 151 -1.47 26.58 19.90
CA GLY A 151 -0.16 26.76 20.53
C GLY A 151 0.14 25.62 21.51
N ALA A 152 0.56 25.95 22.73
CA ALA A 152 0.81 24.98 23.81
C ALA A 152 -0.43 24.68 24.69
N ASN A 153 -1.62 25.15 24.31
CA ASN A 153 -2.82 24.92 25.12
C ASN A 153 -3.35 23.50 24.88
N MET A 154 -3.13 22.62 25.86
CA MET A 154 -3.54 21.21 25.81
C MET A 154 -5.03 21.00 25.54
N GLY A 155 -5.92 21.91 25.99
CA GLY A 155 -7.35 21.81 25.72
C GLY A 155 -7.67 22.03 24.23
N ARG A 156 -7.06 23.06 23.64
CA ARG A 156 -7.25 23.41 22.22
C ARG A 156 -6.56 22.42 21.29
N LEU A 157 -5.40 21.88 21.69
CA LEU A 157 -4.71 20.81 20.97
C LEU A 157 -5.56 19.54 20.91
N ARG A 158 -6.25 19.18 21.99
CA ARG A 158 -7.15 18.03 22.01
C ARG A 158 -8.36 18.23 21.09
N GLU A 159 -8.94 19.42 21.10
CA GLU A 159 -10.03 19.79 20.20
C GLU A 159 -9.58 19.75 18.72
N PHE A 160 -8.36 20.21 18.44
CA PHE A 160 -7.74 20.11 17.12
C PHE A 160 -7.54 18.65 16.67
N LEU A 161 -7.02 17.78 17.54
CA LEU A 161 -6.87 16.36 17.26
C LEU A 161 -8.21 15.66 17.00
N GLU A 162 -9.25 15.98 17.79
CA GLU A 162 -10.60 15.45 17.57
C GLU A 162 -11.17 15.90 16.23
N ARG A 163 -10.93 17.16 15.84
CA ARG A 163 -11.32 17.67 14.53
C ARG A 163 -10.58 16.99 13.39
N LEU A 164 -9.26 16.83 13.50
CA LEU A 164 -8.43 16.12 12.51
C LEU A 164 -8.99 14.72 12.23
N GLY A 165 -9.37 13.98 13.29
CA GLY A 165 -9.95 12.64 13.17
C GLY A 165 -11.33 12.59 12.50
N ARG A 166 -12.03 13.73 12.35
CA ARG A 166 -13.35 13.83 11.70
C ARG A 166 -13.28 14.28 10.25
N ILE A 167 -12.12 14.72 9.77
CA ILE A 167 -11.97 15.20 8.39
C ILE A 167 -12.19 14.03 7.44
N ARG A 168 -13.12 14.21 6.51
CA ARG A 168 -13.39 13.26 5.43
C ARG A 168 -13.00 13.90 4.11
N VAL A 169 -11.97 13.37 3.49
CA VAL A 169 -11.55 13.78 2.15
C VAL A 169 -12.29 12.88 1.16
N PHE A 170 -13.02 13.49 0.23
CA PHE A 170 -13.74 12.77 -0.82
C PHE A 170 -13.25 13.25 -2.18
N ASP A 171 -12.77 12.31 -2.99
CA ASP A 171 -12.32 12.56 -4.36
C ASP A 171 -13.19 11.71 -5.31
N PRO A 172 -14.16 12.33 -6.03
CA PRO A 172 -15.08 11.63 -6.92
C PRO A 172 -14.43 11.11 -8.21
N ALA A 173 -13.17 11.46 -8.49
CA ALA A 173 -12.42 11.01 -9.66
C ALA A 173 -10.98 10.60 -9.28
N CYS A 174 -10.86 9.85 -8.18
CA CYS A 174 -9.57 9.62 -7.52
C CYS A 174 -8.51 8.88 -8.34
N GLY A 175 -8.84 8.25 -9.47
CA GLY A 175 -7.88 7.59 -10.35
C GLY A 175 -7.00 6.60 -9.59
N SER A 176 -5.70 6.88 -9.48
CA SER A 176 -4.73 6.06 -8.71
C SER A 176 -4.73 6.31 -7.19
N GLY A 177 -5.56 7.22 -6.70
CA GLY A 177 -5.66 7.59 -5.29
C GLY A 177 -4.61 8.57 -4.78
N ASN A 178 -3.79 9.17 -5.66
CA ASN A 178 -2.67 10.04 -5.25
C ASN A 178 -3.12 11.22 -4.38
N PHE A 179 -4.27 11.81 -4.68
CA PHE A 179 -4.83 12.92 -3.90
C PHE A 179 -5.12 12.49 -2.46
N LEU A 180 -5.74 11.32 -2.28
CA LEU A 180 -6.07 10.78 -0.95
C LEU A 180 -4.80 10.38 -0.18
N ILE A 181 -3.81 9.81 -0.85
CA ILE A 181 -2.55 9.40 -0.21
C ILE A 181 -1.76 10.63 0.25
N LEU A 182 -1.63 11.64 -0.60
CA LEU A 182 -0.93 12.88 -0.24
C LEU A 182 -1.69 13.64 0.85
N ALA A 183 -3.01 13.77 0.75
CA ALA A 183 -3.82 14.39 1.80
C ALA A 183 -3.65 13.67 3.15
N TYR A 184 -3.69 12.33 3.17
CA TYR A 184 -3.47 11.56 4.39
C TYR A 184 -2.05 11.73 4.94
N LYS A 185 -1.03 11.75 4.08
CA LYS A 185 0.35 11.97 4.48
C LYS A 185 0.53 13.33 5.16
N GLU A 186 -0.02 14.39 4.57
CA GLU A 186 0.06 15.73 5.14
C GLU A 186 -0.72 15.85 6.47
N LEU A 187 -1.93 15.28 6.54
CA LEU A 187 -2.69 15.23 7.80
C LEU A 187 -1.93 14.49 8.91
N ARG A 188 -1.22 13.41 8.58
CA ARG A 188 -0.41 12.66 9.54
C ARG A 188 0.80 13.45 10.02
N THR A 189 1.47 14.19 9.13
CA THR A 189 2.60 15.07 9.50
C THR A 189 2.16 16.11 10.52
N GLN A 190 0.98 16.71 10.34
CA GLN A 190 0.42 17.71 11.26
C GLN A 190 0.01 17.10 12.62
N GLY A 191 -0.38 15.82 12.65
CA GLY A 191 -0.78 15.11 13.88
C GLY A 191 0.37 14.43 14.66
N HIS A 192 1.62 14.56 14.21
CA HIS A 192 2.81 14.01 14.89
C HIS A 192 3.69 15.08 15.57
N LEU A 193 3.15 16.29 15.76
CA LEU A 193 3.70 17.34 16.62
C LEU A 193 3.17 17.20 18.05
#